data_AF-A0A6P1CW41-F1
#
_entry.id   AF-A0A6P1CW41-F1
#
_cell.length_a   1.000
_cell.length_b   1.000
_cell.length_c   1.000
_cell.angle_alpha   90.00
_cell.angle_beta   90.00
_cell.angle_gamma   90.00
#
_symmetry.space_group_name_H-M   'P 1'
#
loop_
_entity.id
_entity.type
_entity.pdbx_description
1 polymer ?
#
loop_
_entity_poly.entity_id
_entity_poly.type
_entity_poly.pdbx_seq_one_letter_code
_entity_poly.pdbx_strand_id
1 'polypeptide(L)'
;MSAGPLGNALPGSPTARVAAAYRRIAEVDRPEVWITLRPESEVAADAAAIEQRLSAGEMLPLAGLLVAVKDNVDVAGLPTTAACPAFAYTPEVTAAAVERLIAAGAIVLGKTNLDQFATGLVGTRSPYGPVRNAFDPELISGGSSSGSAVAVALGIADIGIGTDTAGSGRVPAALQGIVGIKATLGVVPAHGVVPACADFDAVTVFAADLERAVAAAAIMAGPDSRDPRSRKRPADVLLAAPQRPTVAVPRAEDLTALSAPYREAFTRTVAELADSGVTVTEIDISALLEAALLLYDGAIVAERYASVGAFLATAPPETLDPTVASIIGAAEHTTGPGFAADLDALVTARAAAARLLDGYDGLLLPTTTEHPSIAAVQADPVTINRRMGTFTNFCNLLDMAAVAVPGQPTADGLPFGVMVVVPAFADQVAIDLAARLVCTDSTPALFGHDAELAVFGAHLRGQPLHWQLEQIGARFAGEIRTTDAYRLTALDTTPPKPGLVRHGPGQGAPIVGELFGLSAAGLGSFLAALPAPMALANIELEDGRTVVGFACTYDAAVAATDITEFGGWKKYLEQLN
;
A
#
# COMPACT_ATOMS: atom_id res chain seq x y z
N MET A 1 19.26 11.76 9.32
CA MET A 1 19.63 11.45 7.92
C MET A 1 19.04 10.09 7.60
N SER A 2 17.81 10.04 7.07
CA SER A 2 17.21 8.76 6.67
C SER A 2 17.87 8.31 5.36
N ALA A 3 18.45 7.12 5.34
CA ALA A 3 18.70 6.42 4.09
C ALA A 3 17.40 6.41 3.28
N GLY A 4 17.46 6.65 1.98
CA GLY A 4 16.29 6.57 1.11
C GLY A 4 15.59 5.21 1.27
N PRO A 5 14.28 5.12 0.97
CA PRO A 5 13.47 3.92 1.24
C PRO A 5 13.88 2.67 0.46
N LEU A 6 14.90 2.75 -0.38
CA LEU A 6 15.50 1.63 -1.11
C LEU A 6 16.99 1.62 -0.81
N GLY A 7 17.35 1.01 0.32
CA GLY A 7 18.73 0.88 0.78
C GLY A 7 19.50 -0.17 0.00
N ASN A 8 19.70 0.04 -1.30
CA ASN A 8 20.74 -0.50 -2.18
C ASN A 8 20.32 -0.21 -3.62
N ALA A 9 21.14 0.54 -4.35
CA ALA A 9 20.97 0.67 -5.79
C ALA A 9 20.98 -0.74 -6.41
N LEU A 10 19.90 -1.12 -7.09
CA LEU A 10 19.89 -2.29 -7.95
C LEU A 10 21.12 -2.24 -8.86
N PRO A 11 21.84 -3.36 -9.07
CA PRO A 11 23.11 -3.33 -9.75
C PRO A 11 22.99 -2.76 -11.17
N GLY A 12 23.84 -1.79 -11.49
CA GLY A 12 23.94 -1.18 -12.81
C GLY A 12 23.54 0.30 -12.85
N SER A 13 24.09 1.04 -13.80
CA SER A 13 23.72 2.44 -14.04
C SER A 13 22.30 2.52 -14.64
N PRO A 14 21.57 3.64 -14.47
CA PRO A 14 20.29 3.88 -15.14
C PRO A 14 20.27 3.46 -16.62
N THR A 15 21.27 3.85 -17.42
CA THR A 15 21.32 3.49 -18.85
C THR A 15 21.51 1.98 -19.06
N ALA A 16 22.31 1.32 -18.23
CA ALA A 16 22.48 -0.14 -18.30
C ALA A 16 21.18 -0.88 -17.97
N ARG A 17 20.36 -0.34 -17.05
CA ARG A 17 19.05 -0.90 -16.70
C ARG A 17 18.05 -0.75 -17.84
N VAL A 18 18.02 0.39 -18.52
CA VAL A 18 17.19 0.58 -19.73
C VAL A 18 17.57 -0.45 -20.79
N ALA A 19 18.87 -0.59 -21.12
CA ALA A 19 19.33 -1.57 -22.10
C ALA A 19 18.98 -3.02 -21.69
N ALA A 20 19.02 -3.35 -20.39
CA ALA A 20 18.58 -4.65 -19.89
C ALA A 20 17.07 -4.86 -20.07
N ALA A 21 16.24 -3.85 -19.80
CA ALA A 21 14.79 -3.94 -19.98
C ALA A 21 14.40 -4.09 -21.45
N TYR A 22 15.01 -3.35 -22.39
CA TYR A 22 14.70 -3.51 -23.82
C TYR A 22 15.15 -4.86 -24.38
N ARG A 23 16.30 -5.40 -23.91
CA ARG A 23 16.66 -6.80 -24.20
C ARG A 23 15.61 -7.76 -23.64
N ARG A 24 15.18 -7.57 -22.40
CA ARG A 24 14.15 -8.43 -21.79
C ARG A 24 12.84 -8.38 -22.56
N ILE A 25 12.40 -7.20 -23.01
CA ILE A 25 11.20 -7.03 -23.86
C ILE A 25 11.34 -7.86 -25.14
N ALA A 26 12.49 -7.80 -25.81
CA ALA A 26 12.75 -8.58 -27.02
C ALA A 26 12.82 -10.10 -26.76
N GLU A 27 13.39 -10.51 -25.61
CA GLU A 27 13.49 -11.92 -25.22
C GLU A 27 12.15 -12.57 -24.89
N VAL A 28 11.26 -11.85 -24.19
CA VAL A 28 9.95 -12.41 -23.80
C VAL A 28 8.92 -12.35 -24.93
N ASP A 29 9.08 -11.41 -25.86
CA ASP A 29 8.20 -11.19 -27.02
C ASP A 29 6.70 -11.19 -26.63
N ARG A 30 6.36 -10.25 -25.74
CA ARG A 30 5.00 -10.06 -25.20
C ARG A 30 4.45 -8.69 -25.63
N PRO A 31 4.26 -8.43 -26.94
CA PRO A 31 3.85 -7.12 -27.42
C PRO A 31 2.51 -6.66 -26.83
N GLU A 32 1.63 -7.59 -26.47
CA GLU A 32 0.32 -7.27 -25.89
C GLU A 32 0.37 -6.60 -24.51
N VAL A 33 1.53 -6.60 -23.84
CA VAL A 33 1.75 -5.88 -22.56
C VAL A 33 1.70 -4.36 -22.76
N TRP A 34 2.07 -3.87 -23.94
CA TRP A 34 2.24 -2.45 -24.25
C TRP A 34 1.23 -1.98 -25.28
N ILE A 35 0.56 -0.86 -25.01
CA ILE A 35 -0.18 -0.12 -26.05
C ILE A 35 0.77 0.85 -26.75
N THR A 36 1.61 1.54 -25.96
CA THR A 36 2.66 2.43 -26.48
C THR A 36 3.95 2.15 -25.73
N LEU A 37 4.96 1.59 -26.40
CA LEU A 37 6.32 1.48 -25.87
C LEU A 37 7.17 2.61 -26.43
N ARG A 38 7.91 3.32 -25.58
CA ARG A 38 8.81 4.39 -26.05
C ARG A 38 9.97 3.80 -26.84
N PRO A 39 10.58 4.55 -27.78
CA PRO A 39 11.84 4.12 -28.40
C PRO A 39 12.96 4.02 -27.36
N GLU A 40 13.79 2.97 -27.43
CA GLU A 40 14.92 2.74 -26.51
C GLU A 40 15.84 3.95 -26.39
N SER A 41 16.11 4.62 -27.52
CA SER A 41 16.97 5.81 -27.56
C SER A 41 16.47 6.97 -26.72
N GLU A 42 15.15 7.16 -26.61
CA GLU A 42 14.55 8.21 -25.80
C GLU A 42 14.62 7.88 -24.31
N VAL A 43 14.32 6.64 -23.95
CA VAL A 43 14.39 6.17 -22.57
C VAL A 43 15.84 6.15 -22.08
N ALA A 44 16.79 5.79 -22.94
CA ALA A 44 18.22 5.84 -22.63
C ALA A 44 18.72 7.28 -22.44
N ALA A 45 18.16 8.27 -23.15
CA ALA A 45 18.47 9.67 -22.95
C ALA A 45 18.00 10.18 -21.59
N ASP A 46 16.77 9.81 -21.17
CA ASP A 46 16.27 10.11 -19.82
C ASP A 46 17.18 9.49 -18.75
N ALA A 47 17.60 8.24 -18.96
CA ALA A 47 18.49 7.55 -18.04
C ALA A 47 19.86 8.23 -17.90
N ALA A 48 20.45 8.68 -19.01
CA ALA A 48 21.69 9.44 -18.99
C ALA A 48 21.54 10.78 -18.25
N ALA A 49 20.38 11.43 -18.35
CA ALA A 49 20.08 12.64 -17.58
C ALA A 49 19.99 12.36 -16.07
N ILE A 50 19.41 11.22 -15.67
CA ILE A 50 19.43 10.78 -14.26
C ILE A 50 20.86 10.53 -13.78
N GLU A 51 21.70 9.87 -14.58
CA GLU A 51 23.12 9.66 -14.24
C GLU A 51 23.87 10.98 -14.02
N GLN A 52 23.62 11.98 -14.87
CA GLN A 52 24.20 13.32 -14.70
C GLN A 52 23.74 13.98 -13.39
N ARG A 53 22.45 13.92 -13.07
CA ARG A 53 21.88 14.44 -11.81
C ARG A 53 22.51 13.77 -10.58
N LEU A 54 22.65 12.44 -10.60
CA LEU A 54 23.34 11.70 -9.55
C LEU A 54 24.81 12.12 -9.42
N SER A 55 25.53 12.28 -10.54
CA SER A 55 26.93 12.73 -10.53
C SER A 55 27.11 14.15 -9.98
N ALA A 56 26.07 14.98 -10.08
CA ALA A 56 26.01 16.31 -9.50
C ALA A 56 25.65 16.32 -7.99
N GLY A 57 25.44 15.14 -7.39
CA GLY A 57 25.13 14.99 -5.96
C GLY A 57 23.65 15.12 -5.60
N GLU A 58 22.74 15.09 -6.58
CA GLU A 58 21.30 15.10 -6.31
C GLU A 58 20.84 13.78 -5.67
N MET A 59 19.99 13.87 -4.64
CA MET A 59 19.44 12.72 -3.94
C MET A 59 18.10 12.32 -4.57
N LEU A 60 18.13 11.30 -5.41
CA LEU A 60 16.97 10.80 -6.15
C LEU A 60 16.57 9.40 -5.65
N PRO A 61 15.52 9.27 -4.83
CA PRO A 61 15.23 8.03 -4.12
C PRO A 61 14.82 6.87 -5.04
N LEU A 62 14.37 7.15 -6.27
CA LEU A 62 14.01 6.13 -7.27
C LEU A 62 14.90 6.19 -8.51
N ALA A 63 16.12 6.73 -8.40
CA ALA A 63 17.00 6.92 -9.54
C ALA A 63 17.18 5.66 -10.38
N GLY A 64 16.78 5.75 -11.65
CA GLY A 64 16.94 4.67 -12.63
C GLY A 64 15.97 3.50 -12.46
N LEU A 65 15.01 3.57 -11.54
CA LEU A 65 13.90 2.61 -11.52
C LEU A 65 13.02 2.79 -12.76
N LEU A 66 12.63 1.67 -13.36
CA LEU A 66 11.84 1.65 -14.58
C LEU A 66 10.35 1.50 -14.25
N VAL A 67 9.53 2.35 -14.88
CA VAL A 67 8.10 2.45 -14.60
C VAL A 67 7.28 2.10 -15.84
N ALA A 68 6.35 1.17 -15.69
CA ALA A 68 5.32 0.86 -16.68
C ALA A 68 3.99 1.51 -16.24
N VAL A 69 3.34 2.31 -17.09
CA VAL A 69 2.18 3.11 -16.69
C VAL A 69 0.92 2.64 -17.41
N LYS A 70 -0.13 2.25 -16.69
CA LYS A 70 -1.41 1.87 -17.30
C LYS A 70 -1.95 2.95 -18.24
N ASP A 71 -2.43 2.56 -19.42
CA ASP A 71 -2.85 3.50 -20.47
C ASP A 71 -4.19 4.23 -20.22
N ASN A 72 -4.65 4.27 -18.97
CA ASN A 72 -5.67 5.21 -18.50
C ASN A 72 -5.10 6.27 -17.54
N VAL A 73 -3.77 6.33 -17.37
CA VAL A 73 -3.06 7.32 -16.55
C VAL A 73 -2.18 8.16 -17.48
N ASP A 74 -2.29 9.47 -17.39
CA ASP A 74 -1.63 10.41 -18.29
C ASP A 74 -0.12 10.49 -18.07
N VAL A 75 0.62 10.47 -19.18
CA VAL A 75 2.04 10.80 -19.25
C VAL A 75 2.20 11.79 -20.39
N ALA A 76 2.67 13.00 -20.10
CA ALA A 76 2.74 14.07 -21.08
C ALA A 76 3.50 13.61 -22.35
N GLY A 77 2.91 13.87 -23.52
CA GLY A 77 3.48 13.49 -24.82
C GLY A 77 3.29 12.03 -25.24
N LEU A 78 2.77 11.14 -24.38
CA LEU A 78 2.38 9.78 -24.76
C LEU A 78 0.86 9.67 -24.87
N PRO A 79 0.29 9.07 -25.94
CA PRO A 79 -1.16 8.90 -26.05
C PRO A 79 -1.75 8.17 -24.84
N THR A 80 -2.93 8.61 -24.40
CA THR A 80 -3.79 7.91 -23.44
C THR A 80 -5.00 7.40 -24.20
N THR A 81 -5.19 6.09 -24.26
CA THR A 81 -6.29 5.46 -25.03
C THR A 81 -7.33 4.78 -24.17
N ALA A 82 -7.03 4.48 -22.90
CA ALA A 82 -7.86 3.63 -22.04
C ALA A 82 -8.24 2.28 -22.71
N ALA A 83 -7.32 1.73 -23.51
CA ALA A 83 -7.51 0.59 -24.39
C ALA A 83 -8.68 0.74 -25.40
N CYS A 84 -8.94 1.96 -25.85
CA CYS A 84 -9.88 2.27 -26.93
C CYS A 84 -9.19 3.17 -27.97
N PRO A 85 -8.84 2.66 -29.17
CA PRO A 85 -8.18 3.45 -30.20
C PRO A 85 -8.91 4.75 -30.58
N ALA A 86 -10.25 4.73 -30.62
CA ALA A 86 -11.07 5.90 -30.95
C ALA A 86 -11.16 6.95 -29.83
N PHE A 87 -10.78 6.59 -28.59
CA PHE A 87 -10.77 7.50 -27.44
C PHE A 87 -9.44 8.27 -27.31
N ALA A 88 -8.43 7.89 -28.09
CA ALA A 88 -7.06 8.36 -27.90
C ALA A 88 -6.92 9.90 -27.92
N TYR A 89 -6.23 10.43 -26.91
CA TYR A 89 -5.75 11.80 -26.86
C TYR A 89 -4.30 11.84 -26.36
N THR A 90 -3.58 12.93 -26.59
CA THR A 90 -2.23 13.11 -26.03
C THR A 90 -2.27 14.21 -24.96
N PRO A 91 -2.04 13.88 -23.68
CA PRO A 91 -2.04 14.86 -22.61
C PRO A 91 -0.81 15.78 -22.69
N GLU A 92 -0.99 17.05 -22.32
CA GLU A 92 0.09 18.02 -22.15
C GLU A 92 0.70 17.97 -20.74
N VAL A 93 -0.02 17.37 -19.78
CA VAL A 93 0.37 17.32 -18.36
C VAL A 93 0.37 15.86 -17.90
N THR A 94 1.43 15.46 -17.20
CA THR A 94 1.54 14.13 -16.59
C THR A 94 0.66 14.02 -15.35
N ALA A 95 0.06 12.84 -15.13
CA ALA A 95 -0.71 12.54 -13.93
C ALA A 95 0.11 12.80 -12.66
N ALA A 96 -0.53 13.29 -11.59
CA ALA A 96 0.19 13.79 -10.41
C ALA A 96 1.05 12.69 -9.74
N ALA A 97 0.53 11.47 -9.67
CA ALA A 97 1.26 10.32 -9.15
C ALA A 97 2.52 10.00 -9.98
N VAL A 98 2.41 10.00 -11.31
CA VAL A 98 3.53 9.69 -12.22
C VAL A 98 4.56 10.82 -12.24
N GLU A 99 4.11 12.08 -12.19
CA GLU A 99 4.96 13.27 -12.07
C GLU A 99 5.87 13.18 -10.83
N ARG A 100 5.33 12.76 -9.67
CA ARG A 100 6.10 12.57 -8.44
C ARG A 100 7.16 11.47 -8.57
N LEU A 101 6.85 10.38 -9.25
CA LEU A 101 7.82 9.30 -9.51
C LEU A 101 8.96 9.76 -10.43
N ILE A 102 8.63 10.49 -11.51
CA ILE A 102 9.63 11.06 -12.42
C ILE A 102 10.54 12.06 -11.69
N ALA A 103 9.95 12.94 -10.87
CA ALA A 103 10.71 13.90 -10.06
C ALA A 103 11.69 13.19 -9.10
N ALA A 104 11.30 12.02 -8.57
CA ALA A 104 12.13 11.15 -7.73
C ALA A 104 13.21 10.35 -8.49
N GLY A 105 13.30 10.50 -9.81
CA GLY A 105 14.32 9.90 -10.66
C GLY A 105 13.92 8.60 -11.37
N ALA A 106 12.64 8.23 -11.33
CA ALA A 106 12.13 7.07 -12.05
C ALA A 106 11.95 7.37 -13.55
N ILE A 107 12.03 6.34 -14.39
CA ILE A 107 12.06 6.46 -15.85
C ILE A 107 10.89 5.68 -16.44
N VAL A 108 10.01 6.35 -17.19
CA VAL A 108 8.83 5.72 -17.80
C VAL A 108 9.23 4.99 -19.09
N LEU A 109 8.90 3.68 -19.17
CA LEU A 109 9.10 2.85 -20.36
C LEU A 109 8.01 3.06 -21.42
N GLY A 110 6.76 3.26 -20.97
CA GLY A 110 5.63 3.39 -21.88
C GLY A 110 4.28 3.19 -21.19
N LYS A 111 3.23 3.13 -22.02
CA LYS A 111 1.83 2.94 -21.67
C LYS A 111 1.43 1.47 -21.83
N THR A 112 0.98 0.83 -20.75
CA THR A 112 0.62 -0.59 -20.72
C THR A 112 -0.84 -0.86 -21.02
N ASN A 113 -1.11 -2.04 -21.55
CA ASN A 113 -2.45 -2.52 -21.88
C ASN A 113 -3.32 -2.74 -20.63
N LEU A 114 -4.64 -2.69 -20.82
CA LEU A 114 -5.66 -2.81 -19.79
C LEU A 114 -6.98 -3.37 -20.35
N ASP A 115 -7.86 -3.87 -19.48
CA ASP A 115 -9.28 -4.01 -19.87
C ASP A 115 -9.85 -2.61 -20.19
N GLN A 116 -10.56 -2.50 -21.32
CA GLN A 116 -11.04 -1.22 -21.87
C GLN A 116 -11.84 -0.41 -20.83
N PHE A 117 -11.51 0.89 -20.74
CA PHE A 117 -12.04 1.82 -19.74
C PHE A 117 -11.95 1.29 -18.29
N ALA A 118 -10.89 0.54 -18.00
CA ALA A 118 -10.64 -0.11 -16.71
C ALA A 118 -11.82 -1.00 -16.22
N THR A 119 -12.61 -1.56 -17.14
CA THR A 119 -13.82 -2.32 -16.83
C THR A 119 -13.58 -3.83 -16.95
N GLY A 120 -12.93 -4.41 -15.94
CA GLY A 120 -12.70 -5.84 -15.85
C GLY A 120 -11.70 -6.22 -14.77
N LEU A 121 -11.67 -7.51 -14.46
CA LEU A 121 -10.72 -8.16 -13.56
C LEU A 121 -9.95 -9.28 -14.27
N VAL A 122 -10.02 -9.34 -15.61
CA VAL A 122 -9.54 -10.48 -16.40
C VAL A 122 -8.34 -10.15 -17.29
N GLY A 123 -8.20 -8.92 -17.79
CA GLY A 123 -7.10 -8.51 -18.67
C GLY A 123 -7.28 -8.95 -20.14
N THR A 124 -8.48 -9.42 -20.52
CA THR A 124 -8.80 -9.94 -21.85
C THR A 124 -9.72 -9.04 -22.67
N ARG A 125 -10.25 -7.95 -22.09
CA ARG A 125 -11.24 -7.06 -22.71
C ARG A 125 -10.57 -5.86 -23.38
N SER A 126 -9.61 -6.13 -24.26
CA SER A 126 -8.84 -5.10 -24.96
C SER A 126 -8.78 -5.38 -26.45
N PRO A 127 -9.10 -4.40 -27.32
CA PRO A 127 -8.88 -4.53 -28.76
C PRO A 127 -7.38 -4.64 -29.13
N TYR A 128 -6.47 -4.31 -28.20
CA TYR A 128 -5.03 -4.51 -28.35
C TYR A 128 -4.58 -5.96 -28.03
N GLY A 129 -5.54 -6.84 -27.73
CA GLY A 129 -5.32 -8.26 -27.46
C GLY A 129 -5.33 -8.61 -25.97
N PRO A 130 -5.64 -9.88 -25.64
CA PRO A 130 -5.65 -10.36 -24.26
C PRO A 130 -4.23 -10.45 -23.71
N VAL A 131 -4.00 -9.86 -22.54
CA VAL A 131 -2.71 -9.94 -21.86
C VAL A 131 -2.61 -11.30 -21.15
N ARG A 132 -1.65 -12.12 -21.58
CA ARG A 132 -1.43 -13.46 -21.00
C ARG A 132 -0.66 -13.36 -19.68
N ASN A 133 -0.82 -14.33 -18.79
CA ASN A 133 -0.02 -14.41 -17.56
C ASN A 133 1.50 -14.48 -17.87
N ALA A 134 2.35 -14.03 -16.93
CA ALA A 134 3.80 -14.03 -17.10
C ALA A 134 4.43 -15.44 -17.09
N PHE A 135 3.86 -16.38 -16.34
CA PHE A 135 4.39 -17.73 -16.13
C PHE A 135 3.70 -18.78 -16.99
N ASP A 136 2.36 -18.70 -17.12
CA ASP A 136 1.57 -19.60 -17.96
C ASP A 136 0.74 -18.81 -19.00
N PRO A 137 1.22 -18.73 -20.26
CA PRO A 137 0.55 -17.95 -21.30
C PRO A 137 -0.86 -18.41 -21.68
N GLU A 138 -1.35 -19.57 -21.23
CA GLU A 138 -2.74 -20.01 -21.42
C GLU A 138 -3.70 -19.37 -20.41
N LEU A 139 -3.17 -18.91 -19.27
CA LEU A 139 -3.92 -18.28 -18.20
C LEU A 139 -4.04 -16.77 -18.40
N ILE A 140 -5.11 -16.21 -17.83
CA ILE A 140 -5.29 -14.76 -17.81
C ILE A 140 -4.23 -14.07 -16.95
N SER A 141 -3.91 -12.84 -17.29
CA SER A 141 -3.06 -11.97 -16.46
C SER A 141 -3.77 -11.43 -15.21
N GLY A 142 -5.11 -11.37 -15.26
CA GLY A 142 -5.89 -10.54 -14.34
C GLY A 142 -5.94 -9.10 -14.83
N GLY A 143 -7.02 -8.41 -14.47
CA GLY A 143 -7.29 -7.05 -14.94
C GLY A 143 -7.81 -6.13 -13.86
N SER A 144 -8.11 -4.88 -14.18
CA SER A 144 -7.91 -4.26 -15.49
C SER A 144 -6.48 -3.79 -15.73
N SER A 145 -5.61 -3.73 -14.70
CA SER A 145 -4.22 -3.26 -14.83
C SER A 145 -3.26 -4.36 -15.33
N SER A 146 -3.67 -5.07 -16.39
CA SER A 146 -3.05 -6.30 -16.85
C SER A 146 -1.60 -6.11 -17.31
N GLY A 147 -1.35 -5.19 -18.23
CA GLY A 147 0.00 -4.96 -18.76
C GLY A 147 0.96 -4.45 -17.69
N SER A 148 0.50 -3.61 -16.75
CA SER A 148 1.34 -3.11 -15.65
C SER A 148 1.84 -4.24 -14.75
N ALA A 149 0.95 -5.17 -14.37
CA ALA A 149 1.32 -6.31 -13.53
C ALA A 149 2.26 -7.27 -14.26
N VAL A 150 1.99 -7.59 -15.53
CA VAL A 150 2.82 -8.50 -16.32
C VAL A 150 4.20 -7.91 -16.63
N ALA A 151 4.30 -6.59 -16.87
CA ALA A 151 5.59 -5.92 -17.07
C ALA A 151 6.51 -6.07 -15.84
N VAL A 152 5.94 -5.96 -14.63
CA VAL A 152 6.67 -6.18 -13.38
C VAL A 152 7.03 -7.66 -13.20
N ALA A 153 6.06 -8.57 -13.39
CA ALA A 153 6.26 -10.00 -13.20
C ALA A 153 7.32 -10.61 -14.14
N LEU A 154 7.44 -10.07 -15.36
CA LEU A 154 8.46 -10.47 -16.33
C LEU A 154 9.85 -9.85 -16.07
N GLY A 155 9.97 -8.98 -15.07
CA GLY A 155 11.21 -8.27 -14.73
C GLY A 155 11.59 -7.18 -15.76
N ILE A 156 10.61 -6.64 -16.49
CA ILE A 156 10.83 -5.55 -17.45
C ILE A 156 10.81 -4.19 -16.74
N ALA A 157 9.87 -4.01 -15.81
CA ALA A 157 9.71 -2.80 -15.02
C ALA A 157 9.89 -3.10 -13.53
N ASP A 158 10.43 -2.14 -12.79
CA ASP A 158 10.53 -2.23 -11.32
C ASP A 158 9.21 -1.87 -10.64
N ILE A 159 8.47 -0.94 -11.26
CA ILE A 159 7.21 -0.39 -10.76
C ILE A 159 6.18 -0.43 -11.88
N GLY A 160 5.00 -0.98 -11.60
CA GLY A 160 3.82 -0.90 -12.46
C GLY A 160 2.79 0.05 -11.87
N ILE A 161 2.37 1.06 -12.60
CA ILE A 161 1.25 1.92 -12.19
C ILE A 161 -0.05 1.33 -12.73
N GLY A 162 -1.00 1.13 -11.83
CA GLY A 162 -2.34 0.65 -12.14
C GLY A 162 -3.42 1.60 -11.64
N THR A 163 -4.66 1.19 -11.84
CA THR A 163 -5.81 1.76 -11.15
C THR A 163 -6.65 0.64 -10.55
N ASP A 164 -7.40 0.94 -9.49
CA ASP A 164 -8.27 0.00 -8.81
C ASP A 164 -9.55 0.68 -8.34
N THR A 165 -10.68 0.25 -8.90
CA THR A 165 -12.02 0.55 -8.40
C THR A 165 -12.57 -0.61 -7.57
N ALA A 166 -12.31 -1.84 -8.03
CA ALA A 166 -13.00 -3.05 -7.57
C ALA A 166 -12.08 -4.27 -7.46
N GLY A 167 -10.77 -4.10 -7.66
CA GLY A 167 -9.79 -5.19 -7.62
C GLY A 167 -8.66 -5.04 -8.64
N SER A 168 -8.70 -4.03 -9.50
CA SER A 168 -7.78 -3.91 -10.65
C SER A 168 -6.31 -3.64 -10.31
N GLY A 169 -5.99 -3.33 -9.06
CA GLY A 169 -4.63 -3.23 -8.51
C GLY A 169 -4.24 -4.43 -7.63
N ARG A 170 -5.16 -5.38 -7.43
CA ARG A 170 -5.04 -6.48 -6.47
C ARG A 170 -5.12 -7.84 -7.15
N VAL A 171 -6.15 -8.08 -7.98
CA VAL A 171 -6.32 -9.32 -8.73
C VAL A 171 -5.11 -9.62 -9.63
N PRO A 172 -4.60 -8.68 -10.44
CA PRO A 172 -3.40 -8.95 -11.23
C PRO A 172 -2.17 -9.25 -10.35
N ALA A 173 -2.03 -8.60 -9.18
CA ALA A 173 -0.91 -8.87 -8.28
C ALA A 173 -0.91 -10.33 -7.81
N ALA A 174 -2.07 -10.83 -7.37
CA ALA A 174 -2.23 -12.20 -6.92
C ALA A 174 -1.95 -13.23 -8.02
N LEU A 175 -2.46 -13.01 -9.23
CA LEU A 175 -2.27 -13.94 -10.36
C LEU A 175 -0.85 -13.92 -10.93
N GLN A 176 -0.09 -12.84 -10.70
CA GLN A 176 1.31 -12.73 -11.09
C GLN A 176 2.29 -13.04 -9.95
N GLY A 177 1.82 -13.36 -8.74
CA GLY A 177 2.72 -13.58 -7.60
C GLY A 177 3.61 -12.37 -7.27
N ILE A 178 3.06 -11.16 -7.39
CA ILE A 178 3.75 -9.89 -7.07
C ILE A 178 2.95 -9.10 -6.01
N VAL A 179 3.51 -7.97 -5.58
CA VAL A 179 2.85 -7.06 -4.62
C VAL A 179 1.96 -6.07 -5.35
N GLY A 180 0.78 -5.79 -4.80
CA GLY A 180 -0.14 -4.75 -5.24
C GLY A 180 -0.60 -3.87 -4.07
N ILE A 181 -0.33 -2.56 -4.12
CA ILE A 181 -0.78 -1.61 -3.09
C ILE A 181 -1.93 -0.76 -3.62
N LYS A 182 -3.07 -0.88 -2.94
CA LYS A 182 -4.23 0.01 -3.08
C LYS A 182 -4.38 0.83 -1.81
N ALA A 183 -3.78 2.01 -1.80
CA ALA A 183 -3.90 2.93 -0.67
C ALA A 183 -5.35 3.39 -0.45
N THR A 184 -5.61 3.97 0.72
CA THR A 184 -6.84 4.68 1.06
C THR A 184 -7.21 5.66 -0.06
N LEU A 185 -8.51 5.76 -0.38
CA LEU A 185 -9.00 6.65 -1.43
C LEU A 185 -8.51 8.09 -1.17
N GLY A 186 -8.01 8.76 -2.20
CA GLY A 186 -7.51 10.12 -2.12
C GLY A 186 -6.11 10.30 -1.51
N VAL A 187 -5.48 9.26 -0.96
CA VAL A 187 -4.07 9.34 -0.48
C VAL A 187 -3.12 9.55 -1.65
N VAL A 188 -3.30 8.77 -2.71
CA VAL A 188 -2.66 9.02 -4.00
C VAL A 188 -3.66 9.77 -4.88
N PRO A 189 -3.30 10.96 -5.40
CA PRO A 189 -4.21 11.75 -6.23
C PRO A 189 -4.49 11.05 -7.57
N ALA A 190 -5.74 11.14 -8.02
CA ALA A 190 -6.22 10.60 -9.30
C ALA A 190 -6.21 11.65 -10.44
N HIS A 191 -5.58 12.83 -10.23
CA HIS A 191 -5.38 13.81 -11.30
C HIS A 191 -4.63 13.17 -12.49
N GLY A 192 -5.18 13.35 -13.70
CA GLY A 192 -4.65 12.79 -14.94
C GLY A 192 -5.01 11.30 -15.14
N VAL A 193 -6.03 10.79 -14.46
CA VAL A 193 -6.58 9.45 -14.71
C VAL A 193 -7.89 9.58 -15.47
N VAL A 194 -8.06 8.79 -16.54
CA VAL A 194 -9.37 8.62 -17.20
C VAL A 194 -10.26 7.83 -16.23
N PRO A 195 -11.34 8.43 -15.71
CA PRO A 195 -12.13 7.83 -14.64
C PRO A 195 -12.90 6.60 -15.13
N ALA A 196 -13.05 5.63 -14.24
CA ALA A 196 -13.99 4.51 -14.38
C ALA A 196 -15.18 4.71 -13.43
N CYS A 197 -14.92 4.81 -12.12
CA CYS A 197 -15.91 5.28 -11.15
C CYS A 197 -15.21 6.32 -10.28
N ALA A 198 -15.35 7.60 -10.64
CA ALA A 198 -14.50 8.66 -10.13
C ALA A 198 -14.47 8.75 -8.59
N ASP A 199 -15.57 8.48 -7.90
CA ASP A 199 -15.64 8.51 -6.43
C ASP A 199 -14.95 7.30 -5.75
N PHE A 200 -14.69 6.23 -6.50
CA PHE A 200 -14.15 4.97 -6.01
C PHE A 200 -12.84 4.56 -6.69
N ASP A 201 -12.24 5.41 -7.52
CA ASP A 201 -11.00 5.10 -8.21
C ASP A 201 -9.76 5.39 -7.34
N ALA A 202 -8.85 4.43 -7.30
CA ALA A 202 -7.53 4.58 -6.70
C ALA A 202 -6.44 4.35 -7.75
N VAL A 203 -5.39 5.17 -7.76
CA VAL A 203 -4.13 4.83 -8.43
C VAL A 203 -3.36 3.83 -7.57
N THR A 204 -2.82 2.78 -8.17
CA THR A 204 -2.17 1.67 -7.46
C THR A 204 -0.75 1.41 -7.95
N VAL A 205 0.01 0.69 -7.12
CA VAL A 205 1.38 0.25 -7.44
C VAL A 205 1.43 -1.26 -7.52
N PHE A 206 2.17 -1.78 -8.50
CA PHE A 206 2.72 -3.12 -8.51
C PHE A 206 4.24 -3.07 -8.38
N ALA A 207 4.83 -4.01 -7.64
CA ALA A 207 6.27 -4.25 -7.62
C ALA A 207 6.56 -5.72 -7.29
N ALA A 208 7.76 -6.20 -7.61
CA ALA A 208 8.17 -7.57 -7.30
C ALA A 208 8.29 -7.84 -5.79
N ASP A 209 8.50 -6.80 -4.98
CA ASP A 209 8.59 -6.89 -3.52
C ASP A 209 7.89 -5.70 -2.84
N LEU A 210 7.64 -5.89 -1.54
CA LEU A 210 6.89 -4.95 -0.71
C LEU A 210 7.65 -3.64 -0.50
N GLU A 211 8.98 -3.69 -0.36
CA GLU A 211 9.81 -2.49 -0.13
C GLU A 211 9.68 -1.50 -1.30
N ARG A 212 9.83 -1.99 -2.54
CA ARG A 212 9.65 -1.18 -3.75
C ARG A 212 8.23 -0.67 -3.92
N ALA A 213 7.23 -1.52 -3.66
CA ALA A 213 5.84 -1.11 -3.75
C ALA A 213 5.53 0.05 -2.79
N VAL A 214 5.98 -0.05 -1.54
CA VAL A 214 5.76 0.98 -0.51
C VAL A 214 6.55 2.24 -0.83
N ALA A 215 7.80 2.13 -1.27
CA ALA A 215 8.62 3.29 -1.65
C ALA A 215 7.95 4.11 -2.77
N ALA A 216 7.44 3.45 -3.80
CA ALA A 216 6.70 4.11 -4.87
C ALA A 216 5.38 4.70 -4.37
N ALA A 217 4.60 3.95 -3.58
CA ALA A 217 3.34 4.44 -3.01
C ALA A 217 3.55 5.69 -2.13
N ALA A 218 4.61 5.72 -1.31
CA ALA A 218 4.96 6.85 -0.45
C ALA A 218 5.30 8.10 -1.26
N ILE A 219 6.01 7.95 -2.38
CA ILE A 219 6.35 9.07 -3.28
C ILE A 219 5.14 9.60 -4.02
N MET A 220 4.23 8.72 -4.44
CA MET A 220 2.99 9.13 -5.09
C MET A 220 1.99 9.78 -4.12
N ALA A 221 2.04 9.44 -2.84
CA ALA A 221 1.09 9.91 -1.84
C ALA A 221 1.23 11.40 -1.51
N GLY A 222 0.12 12.01 -1.07
CA GLY A 222 0.09 13.38 -0.55
C GLY A 222 -0.92 14.27 -1.28
N PRO A 223 -1.37 15.36 -0.62
CA PRO A 223 -2.41 16.23 -1.15
C PRO A 223 -2.01 16.83 -2.51
N ASP A 224 -2.96 16.89 -3.44
CA ASP A 224 -2.80 17.59 -4.72
C ASP A 224 -4.02 18.47 -4.99
N SER A 225 -3.83 19.78 -5.18
CA SER A 225 -4.94 20.71 -5.39
C SER A 225 -5.64 20.54 -6.74
N ARG A 226 -5.04 19.81 -7.68
CA ARG A 226 -5.64 19.49 -8.99
C ARG A 226 -6.66 18.35 -8.90
N ASP A 227 -6.62 17.58 -7.81
CA ASP A 227 -7.57 16.49 -7.56
C ASP A 227 -8.52 16.84 -6.40
N PRO A 228 -9.80 17.12 -6.66
CA PRO A 228 -10.77 17.46 -5.62
C PRO A 228 -11.08 16.29 -4.66
N ARG A 229 -10.70 15.06 -5.00
CA ARG A 229 -10.86 13.86 -4.16
C ARG A 229 -9.61 13.54 -3.34
N SER A 230 -8.54 14.31 -3.53
CA SER A 230 -7.32 14.16 -2.75
C SER A 230 -7.58 14.45 -1.27
N ARG A 231 -7.08 13.57 -0.40
CA ARG A 231 -7.28 13.63 1.06
C ARG A 231 -5.96 13.79 1.77
N LYS A 232 -5.97 14.63 2.81
CA LYS A 232 -4.86 14.68 3.78
C LYS A 232 -5.00 13.51 4.74
N ARG A 233 -3.87 12.91 5.12
CA ARG A 233 -3.87 11.93 6.23
C ARG A 233 -4.36 12.60 7.52
N PRO A 234 -5.07 11.87 8.39
CA PRO A 234 -5.53 12.41 9.65
C PRO A 234 -4.37 12.58 10.65
N ALA A 235 -4.56 13.43 11.65
CA ALA A 235 -3.52 13.79 12.62
C ALA A 235 -3.21 12.68 13.62
N ASP A 236 -4.09 11.67 13.71
CA ASP A 236 -4.03 10.47 14.56
C ASP A 236 -3.74 9.19 13.75
N VAL A 237 -3.21 9.32 12.54
CA VAL A 237 -2.80 8.18 11.71
C VAL A 237 -1.89 7.21 12.47
N LEU A 238 -2.12 5.92 12.31
CA LEU A 238 -1.26 4.87 12.84
C LEU A 238 -0.05 4.68 11.92
N LEU A 239 1.16 4.71 12.47
CA LEU A 239 2.42 4.61 11.72
C LEU A 239 3.08 3.23 11.81
N ALA A 240 2.50 2.31 12.57
CA ALA A 240 2.92 0.93 12.69
C ALA A 240 1.77 0.02 13.15
N ALA A 241 1.83 -1.26 12.77
CA ALA A 241 1.07 -2.32 13.42
C ALA A 241 1.61 -2.62 14.84
N PRO A 242 0.79 -3.12 15.78
CA PRO A 242 1.28 -3.59 17.08
C PRO A 242 2.21 -4.82 16.91
N GLN A 243 3.05 -5.11 17.91
CA GLN A 243 3.98 -6.25 17.85
C GLN A 243 3.26 -7.60 17.84
N ARG A 244 2.08 -7.69 18.46
CA ARG A 244 1.25 -8.88 18.54
C ARG A 244 -0.14 -8.57 17.96
N PRO A 245 -0.26 -8.50 16.63
CA PRO A 245 -1.51 -8.12 16.02
C PRO A 245 -2.56 -9.23 16.10
N THR A 246 -3.82 -8.83 16.04
CA THR A 246 -4.98 -9.70 15.89
C THR A 246 -5.59 -9.49 14.50
N VAL A 247 -5.57 -10.52 13.67
CA VAL A 247 -6.04 -10.49 12.29
C VAL A 247 -7.31 -11.32 12.15
N ALA A 248 -8.34 -10.73 11.57
CA ALA A 248 -9.57 -11.43 11.21
C ALA A 248 -9.40 -12.21 9.90
N VAL A 249 -10.07 -13.36 9.79
CA VAL A 249 -10.20 -14.15 8.55
C VAL A 249 -11.67 -14.55 8.35
N PRO A 250 -12.14 -14.78 7.10
CA PRO A 250 -13.51 -15.21 6.86
C PRO A 250 -13.77 -16.62 7.41
N ARG A 251 -14.98 -16.85 7.93
CA ARG A 251 -15.48 -18.22 8.16
C ARG A 251 -15.60 -19.01 6.84
N ALA A 252 -15.66 -20.33 6.95
CA ALA A 252 -15.66 -21.23 5.79
C ALA A 252 -16.83 -20.99 4.80
N GLU A 253 -17.99 -20.59 5.29
CA GLU A 253 -19.21 -20.31 4.52
C GLU A 253 -19.02 -19.13 3.55
N ASP A 254 -18.27 -18.12 3.97
CA ASP A 254 -18.01 -16.92 3.20
C ASP A 254 -16.90 -17.15 2.15
N LEU A 255 -16.18 -18.27 2.25
CA LEU A 255 -15.14 -18.69 1.32
C LEU A 255 -15.67 -19.60 0.21
N THR A 256 -16.97 -19.92 0.16
CA THR A 256 -17.57 -20.91 -0.77
C THR A 256 -17.29 -20.63 -2.26
N ALA A 257 -17.01 -19.38 -2.63
CA ALA A 257 -16.63 -19.00 -3.99
C ALA A 257 -15.21 -19.43 -4.41
N LEU A 258 -14.32 -19.78 -3.47
CA LEU A 258 -12.98 -20.26 -3.79
C LEU A 258 -13.01 -21.62 -4.48
N SER A 259 -12.23 -21.73 -5.55
CA SER A 259 -11.82 -23.03 -6.10
C SER A 259 -11.11 -23.87 -5.01
N ALA A 260 -11.18 -25.20 -5.13
CA ALA A 260 -10.56 -26.09 -4.13
C ALA A 260 -9.05 -25.83 -3.94
N PRO A 261 -8.23 -25.63 -5.00
CA PRO A 261 -6.81 -25.31 -4.83
C PRO A 261 -6.57 -23.98 -4.10
N TYR A 262 -7.37 -22.95 -4.39
CA TYR A 262 -7.23 -21.64 -3.74
C TYR A 262 -7.68 -21.68 -2.27
N ARG A 263 -8.71 -22.48 -1.94
CA ARG A 263 -9.12 -22.70 -0.56
C ARG A 263 -8.01 -23.36 0.25
N GLU A 264 -7.37 -24.39 -0.30
CA GLU A 264 -6.23 -25.05 0.36
C GLU A 264 -5.06 -24.09 0.54
N ALA A 265 -4.69 -23.34 -0.50
CA ALA A 265 -3.64 -22.33 -0.45
C ALA A 265 -3.92 -21.24 0.61
N PHE A 266 -5.17 -20.77 0.70
CA PHE A 266 -5.60 -19.82 1.73
C PHE A 266 -5.44 -20.41 3.14
N THR A 267 -5.94 -21.62 3.37
CA THR A 267 -5.82 -22.30 4.67
C THR A 267 -4.35 -22.43 5.10
N ARG A 268 -3.44 -22.78 4.18
CA ARG A 268 -2.01 -22.86 4.48
C ARG A 268 -1.39 -21.50 4.79
N THR A 269 -1.77 -20.47 4.03
CA THR A 269 -1.30 -19.10 4.25
C THR A 269 -1.74 -18.57 5.62
N VAL A 270 -2.99 -18.84 6.02
CA VAL A 270 -3.51 -18.47 7.35
C VAL A 270 -2.77 -19.19 8.47
N ALA A 271 -2.47 -20.49 8.30
CA ALA A 271 -1.71 -21.27 9.27
C ALA A 271 -0.29 -20.72 9.47
N GLU A 272 0.41 -20.39 8.38
CA GLU A 272 1.76 -19.79 8.45
C GLU A 272 1.75 -18.41 9.14
N LEU A 273 0.72 -17.60 8.87
CA LEU A 273 0.56 -16.32 9.56
C LEU A 273 0.37 -16.53 11.08
N ALA A 274 -0.45 -17.50 11.48
CA ALA A 274 -0.64 -17.83 12.89
C ALA A 274 0.66 -18.32 13.56
N ASP A 275 1.43 -19.16 12.86
CA ASP A 275 2.73 -19.66 13.32
C ASP A 275 3.78 -18.55 13.50
N SER A 276 3.62 -17.42 12.80
CA SER A 276 4.47 -16.22 12.97
C SER A 276 4.18 -15.42 14.27
N GLY A 277 3.20 -15.84 15.07
CA GLY A 277 2.82 -15.22 16.33
C GLY A 277 1.68 -14.19 16.22
N VAL A 278 1.01 -14.12 15.07
CA VAL A 278 -0.21 -13.32 14.87
C VAL A 278 -1.41 -14.08 15.42
N THR A 279 -2.27 -13.38 16.18
CA THR A 279 -3.53 -13.98 16.62
C THR A 279 -4.52 -13.95 15.46
N VAL A 280 -5.06 -15.10 15.06
CA VAL A 280 -6.03 -15.19 13.96
C VAL A 280 -7.41 -15.55 14.51
N THR A 281 -8.43 -14.82 14.06
CA THR A 281 -9.83 -15.03 14.48
C THR A 281 -10.75 -15.13 13.27
N GLU A 282 -11.58 -16.18 13.21
CA GLU A 282 -12.62 -16.30 12.18
C GLU A 282 -13.81 -15.37 12.47
N ILE A 283 -14.30 -14.67 11.44
CA ILE A 283 -15.46 -13.77 11.52
C ILE A 283 -16.42 -13.97 10.34
N ASP A 284 -17.66 -13.50 10.51
CA ASP A 284 -18.68 -13.43 9.46
C ASP A 284 -18.50 -12.13 8.64
N ILE A 285 -18.15 -12.26 7.36
CA ILE A 285 -17.96 -11.11 6.45
C ILE A 285 -19.13 -10.94 5.46
N SER A 286 -20.25 -11.63 5.65
CA SER A 286 -21.42 -11.59 4.74
C SER A 286 -21.85 -10.15 4.40
N ALA A 287 -21.89 -9.25 5.39
CA ALA A 287 -22.25 -7.85 5.17
C ALA A 287 -21.29 -7.12 4.20
N LEU A 288 -20.00 -7.46 4.18
CA LEU A 288 -19.04 -6.91 3.24
C LEU A 288 -19.28 -7.45 1.82
N LEU A 289 -19.55 -8.77 1.73
CA LEU A 289 -19.85 -9.44 0.46
C LEU A 289 -21.17 -8.95 -0.16
N GLU A 290 -22.18 -8.64 0.67
CA GLU A 290 -23.43 -8.03 0.25
C GLU A 290 -23.20 -6.60 -0.27
N ALA A 291 -22.41 -5.78 0.43
CA ALA A 291 -22.10 -4.42 -0.03
C ALA A 291 -21.36 -4.43 -1.39
N ALA A 292 -20.52 -5.44 -1.64
CA ALA A 292 -19.82 -5.62 -2.91
C ALA A 292 -20.78 -5.78 -4.12
N LEU A 293 -22.01 -6.23 -3.93
CA LEU A 293 -23.00 -6.40 -5.00
C LEU A 293 -23.48 -5.06 -5.57
N LEU A 294 -23.52 -4.00 -4.74
CA LEU A 294 -24.00 -2.67 -5.13
C LEU A 294 -23.21 -2.06 -6.30
N LEU A 295 -21.95 -2.46 -6.49
CA LEU A 295 -21.11 -1.94 -7.57
C LEU A 295 -21.67 -2.25 -8.97
N TYR A 296 -22.25 -3.43 -9.15
CA TYR A 296 -22.68 -3.93 -10.47
C TYR A 296 -24.18 -4.27 -10.54
N ASP A 297 -24.80 -4.62 -9.41
CA ASP A 297 -26.25 -4.88 -9.35
C ASP A 297 -27.04 -3.62 -8.94
N GLY A 298 -26.33 -2.61 -8.44
CA GLY A 298 -26.88 -1.33 -8.04
C GLY A 298 -26.71 -0.23 -9.10
N ALA A 299 -27.08 0.98 -8.70
CA ALA A 299 -26.97 2.22 -9.43
C ALA A 299 -25.55 2.82 -9.42
N ILE A 300 -24.61 2.32 -8.61
CA ILE A 300 -23.22 2.83 -8.58
C ILE A 300 -22.53 2.71 -9.94
N VAL A 301 -22.90 1.71 -10.75
CA VAL A 301 -22.41 1.54 -12.13
C VAL A 301 -22.66 2.78 -13.02
N ALA A 302 -23.61 3.66 -12.66
CA ALA A 302 -23.86 4.93 -13.36
C ALA A 302 -22.62 5.83 -13.46
N GLU A 303 -21.66 5.74 -12.53
CA GLU A 303 -20.42 6.51 -12.63
C GLU A 303 -19.57 6.11 -13.85
N ARG A 304 -19.63 4.84 -14.30
CA ARG A 304 -18.97 4.42 -15.55
C ARG A 304 -19.62 5.07 -16.75
N TYR A 305 -20.95 5.13 -16.77
CA TYR A 305 -21.68 5.82 -17.82
C TYR A 305 -21.42 7.33 -17.80
N ALA A 306 -21.37 7.94 -16.62
CA ALA A 306 -21.01 9.36 -16.48
C ALA A 306 -19.59 9.66 -17.00
N SER A 307 -18.67 8.71 -16.85
CA SER A 307 -17.28 8.86 -17.29
C SER A 307 -17.11 8.76 -18.82
N VAL A 308 -17.72 7.76 -19.47
CA VAL A 308 -17.48 7.49 -20.91
C VAL A 308 -18.73 7.09 -21.72
N GLY A 309 -19.91 7.00 -21.12
CA GLY A 309 -21.14 6.52 -21.78
C GLY A 309 -21.54 7.32 -23.01
N ALA A 310 -21.44 8.65 -22.95
CA ALA A 310 -21.72 9.52 -24.10
C ALA A 310 -20.74 9.28 -25.27
N PHE A 311 -19.48 8.98 -24.99
CA PHE A 311 -18.51 8.59 -26.01
C PHE A 311 -18.91 7.27 -26.66
N LEU A 312 -19.25 6.25 -25.86
CA LEU A 312 -19.64 4.92 -26.36
C LEU A 312 -20.82 4.98 -27.35
N ALA A 313 -21.77 5.89 -27.14
CA ALA A 313 -22.92 6.08 -28.02
C ALA A 313 -22.55 6.55 -29.45
N THR A 314 -21.35 7.11 -29.63
CA THR A 314 -20.89 7.68 -30.91
C THR A 314 -19.63 7.02 -31.46
N ALA A 315 -18.95 6.21 -30.65
CA ALA A 315 -17.70 5.56 -31.02
C ALA A 315 -17.94 4.45 -32.08
N PRO A 316 -16.98 4.23 -33.00
CA PRO A 316 -17.07 3.13 -33.95
C PRO A 316 -17.12 1.77 -33.22
N PRO A 317 -18.15 0.92 -33.44
CA PRO A 317 -18.34 -0.31 -32.67
C PRO A 317 -17.14 -1.27 -32.69
N GLU A 318 -16.37 -1.31 -33.78
CA GLU A 318 -15.18 -2.14 -33.94
C GLU A 318 -14.02 -1.75 -33.02
N THR A 319 -14.08 -0.55 -32.42
CA THR A 319 -13.09 -0.07 -31.45
C THR A 319 -13.47 -0.35 -30.00
N LEU A 320 -14.68 -0.87 -29.78
CA LEU A 320 -15.24 -1.13 -28.46
C LEU A 320 -15.19 -2.63 -28.13
N ASP A 321 -14.82 -2.95 -26.89
CA ASP A 321 -15.06 -4.29 -26.37
C ASP A 321 -16.58 -4.46 -26.12
N PRO A 322 -17.24 -5.48 -26.68
CA PRO A 322 -18.70 -5.62 -26.60
C PRO A 322 -19.19 -5.88 -25.17
N THR A 323 -18.38 -6.53 -24.32
CA THR A 323 -18.73 -6.76 -22.91
C THR A 323 -18.67 -5.46 -22.13
N VAL A 324 -17.60 -4.68 -22.31
CA VAL A 324 -17.45 -3.37 -21.67
C VAL A 324 -18.54 -2.40 -22.12
N ALA A 325 -18.79 -2.30 -23.42
CA ALA A 325 -19.84 -1.45 -23.97
C ALA A 325 -21.23 -1.82 -23.43
N SER A 326 -21.53 -3.12 -23.32
CA SER A 326 -22.80 -3.59 -22.73
C SER A 326 -22.92 -3.24 -21.25
N ILE A 327 -21.86 -3.41 -20.45
CA ILE A 327 -21.88 -3.10 -19.01
C ILE A 327 -22.11 -1.60 -18.79
N ILE A 328 -21.37 -0.76 -19.49
CA ILE A 328 -21.46 0.69 -19.33
C ILE A 328 -22.79 1.20 -19.90
N GLY A 329 -23.20 0.73 -21.09
CA GLY A 329 -24.46 1.12 -21.72
C GLY A 329 -25.70 0.75 -20.91
N ALA A 330 -25.69 -0.39 -20.21
CA ALA A 330 -26.81 -0.78 -19.33
C ALA A 330 -27.09 0.23 -18.20
N ALA A 331 -26.08 1.02 -17.81
CA ALA A 331 -26.19 2.01 -16.75
C ALA A 331 -26.84 3.34 -17.21
N GLU A 332 -27.14 3.52 -18.51
CA GLU A 332 -27.88 4.68 -19.02
C GLU A 332 -29.25 4.85 -18.35
N HIS A 333 -29.88 3.73 -17.98
CA HIS A 333 -31.22 3.70 -17.41
C HIS A 333 -31.23 3.79 -15.87
N THR A 334 -30.09 4.00 -15.24
CA THR A 334 -30.00 4.20 -13.79
C THR A 334 -30.66 5.52 -13.38
N THR A 335 -31.45 5.49 -12.30
CA THR A 335 -32.20 6.67 -11.84
C THR A 335 -31.49 7.38 -10.68
N GLY A 336 -31.68 8.70 -10.58
CA GLY A 336 -31.18 9.50 -9.45
C GLY A 336 -31.63 8.98 -8.07
N PRO A 337 -32.92 8.62 -7.87
CA PRO A 337 -33.36 8.00 -6.62
C PRO A 337 -32.69 6.65 -6.33
N GLY A 338 -32.46 5.81 -7.34
CA GLY A 338 -31.74 4.54 -7.17
C GLY A 338 -30.29 4.76 -6.72
N PHE A 339 -29.60 5.72 -7.35
CA PHE A 339 -28.25 6.11 -6.96
C PHE A 339 -28.20 6.63 -5.51
N ALA A 340 -29.13 7.51 -5.13
CA ALA A 340 -29.21 8.01 -3.76
C ALA A 340 -29.49 6.91 -2.72
N ALA A 341 -30.33 5.92 -3.05
CA ALA A 341 -30.61 4.78 -2.19
C ALA A 341 -29.36 3.90 -1.98
N ASP A 342 -28.58 3.66 -3.04
CA ASP A 342 -27.34 2.89 -2.93
C ASP A 342 -26.27 3.62 -2.13
N LEU A 343 -26.16 4.95 -2.27
CA LEU A 343 -25.27 5.75 -1.43
C LEU A 343 -25.62 5.61 0.06
N ASP A 344 -26.91 5.62 0.42
CA ASP A 344 -27.36 5.40 1.80
C ASP A 344 -27.07 3.97 2.29
N ALA A 345 -27.25 2.98 1.42
CA ALA A 345 -26.86 1.59 1.69
C ALA A 345 -25.36 1.47 1.97
N LEU A 346 -24.51 2.18 1.22
CA LEU A 346 -23.07 2.22 1.44
C LEU A 346 -22.68 2.90 2.76
N VAL A 347 -23.38 3.96 3.17
CA VAL A 347 -23.19 4.58 4.49
C VAL A 347 -23.48 3.58 5.61
N THR A 348 -24.60 2.86 5.50
CA THR A 348 -24.97 1.81 6.46
C THR A 348 -23.95 0.67 6.48
N ALA A 349 -23.55 0.18 5.31
CA ALA A 349 -22.56 -0.89 5.18
C ALA A 349 -21.19 -0.49 5.73
N ARG A 350 -20.76 0.76 5.54
CA ARG A 350 -19.49 1.28 6.09
C ARG A 350 -19.51 1.30 7.61
N ALA A 351 -20.62 1.75 8.21
CA ALA A 351 -20.77 1.72 9.66
C ALA A 351 -20.80 0.28 10.21
N ALA A 352 -21.40 -0.67 9.47
CA ALA A 352 -21.36 -2.08 9.83
C ALA A 352 -19.96 -2.67 9.73
N ALA A 353 -19.23 -2.35 8.66
CA ALA A 353 -17.85 -2.78 8.45
C ALA A 353 -16.90 -2.28 9.55
N ALA A 354 -17.05 -1.02 9.97
CA ALA A 354 -16.28 -0.47 11.09
C ALA A 354 -16.53 -1.23 12.39
N ARG A 355 -17.77 -1.61 12.69
CA ARG A 355 -18.10 -2.43 13.87
C ARG A 355 -17.59 -3.87 13.74
N LEU A 356 -17.66 -4.43 12.53
CA LEU A 356 -17.19 -5.79 12.25
C LEU A 356 -15.67 -5.93 12.48
N LEU A 357 -14.92 -4.89 12.09
CA LEU A 357 -13.45 -4.85 12.21
C LEU A 357 -12.96 -4.26 13.54
N ASP A 358 -13.87 -3.85 14.44
CA ASP A 358 -13.50 -3.35 15.76
C ASP A 358 -12.78 -4.44 16.58
N GLY A 359 -11.65 -4.10 17.18
CA GLY A 359 -10.79 -5.04 17.90
C GLY A 359 -9.86 -5.90 17.03
N TYR A 360 -9.81 -5.68 15.71
CA TYR A 360 -8.87 -6.33 14.80
C TYR A 360 -7.94 -5.30 14.13
N ASP A 361 -6.68 -5.68 13.93
CA ASP A 361 -5.68 -4.84 13.26
C ASP A 361 -5.78 -4.92 11.72
N GLY A 362 -6.44 -5.95 11.21
CA GLY A 362 -6.72 -6.11 9.78
C GLY A 362 -7.55 -7.35 9.46
N LEU A 363 -8.08 -7.40 8.25
CA LEU A 363 -8.82 -8.53 7.69
C LEU A 363 -7.99 -9.16 6.57
N LEU A 364 -7.58 -10.42 6.73
CA LEU A 364 -6.87 -11.16 5.70
C LEU A 364 -7.88 -11.90 4.81
N LEU A 365 -7.84 -11.62 3.51
CA LEU A 365 -8.70 -12.25 2.51
C LEU A 365 -7.88 -12.96 1.43
N PRO A 366 -8.41 -14.03 0.81
CA PRO A 366 -7.95 -14.40 -0.53
C PRO A 366 -8.19 -13.21 -1.48
N THR A 367 -7.24 -12.94 -2.38
CA THR A 367 -7.39 -11.78 -3.27
C THR A 367 -8.42 -12.02 -4.37
N THR A 368 -8.55 -13.26 -4.85
CA THR A 368 -9.52 -13.68 -5.88
C THR A 368 -9.87 -15.16 -5.72
N THR A 369 -10.72 -15.70 -6.59
CA THR A 369 -11.38 -17.01 -6.40
C THR A 369 -10.73 -18.19 -7.13
N GLU A 370 -10.13 -17.94 -8.28
CA GLU A 370 -9.62 -18.93 -9.23
C GLU A 370 -8.60 -18.29 -10.18
N HIS A 371 -7.87 -19.12 -10.95
CA HIS A 371 -7.01 -18.69 -12.05
C HIS A 371 -7.51 -19.27 -13.39
N PRO A 372 -8.44 -18.61 -14.08
CA PRO A 372 -9.06 -19.16 -15.27
C PRO A 372 -8.13 -19.04 -16.50
N SER A 373 -8.34 -19.92 -17.48
CA SER A 373 -7.70 -19.77 -18.79
C SER A 373 -8.34 -18.64 -19.60
N ILE A 374 -7.58 -18.08 -20.54
CA ILE A 374 -8.11 -17.07 -21.48
C ILE A 374 -9.33 -17.62 -22.23
N ALA A 375 -9.26 -18.89 -22.67
CA ALA A 375 -10.35 -19.56 -23.37
C ALA A 375 -11.60 -19.69 -22.48
N ALA A 376 -11.44 -20.00 -21.18
CA ALA A 376 -12.57 -20.07 -20.26
C ALA A 376 -13.25 -18.70 -20.09
N VAL A 377 -12.47 -17.62 -19.94
CA VAL A 377 -13.00 -16.26 -19.86
C VAL A 377 -13.70 -15.86 -21.16
N GLN A 378 -13.17 -16.21 -22.33
CA GLN A 378 -13.85 -15.93 -23.59
C GLN A 378 -15.19 -16.67 -23.74
N ALA A 379 -15.30 -17.87 -23.18
CA ALA A 379 -16.54 -18.66 -23.18
C ALA A 379 -17.58 -18.13 -22.18
N ASP A 380 -17.16 -17.53 -21.06
CA ASP A 380 -18.02 -17.00 -20.00
C ASP A 380 -17.48 -15.64 -19.45
N PRO A 381 -17.53 -14.57 -20.27
CA PRO A 381 -16.80 -13.33 -20.00
C PRO A 381 -17.36 -12.52 -18.83
N VAL A 382 -18.61 -12.74 -18.44
CA VAL A 382 -19.29 -11.97 -17.38
C VAL A 382 -19.23 -12.71 -16.05
N THR A 383 -19.59 -14.00 -16.02
CA THR A 383 -19.73 -14.74 -14.75
C THR A 383 -18.38 -14.99 -14.10
N ILE A 384 -17.35 -15.38 -14.88
CA ILE A 384 -15.99 -15.55 -14.34
C ILE A 384 -15.48 -14.24 -13.75
N ASN A 385 -15.58 -13.13 -14.50
CA ASN A 385 -15.17 -11.82 -14.03
C ASN A 385 -15.88 -11.42 -12.72
N ARG A 386 -17.18 -11.74 -12.60
CA ARG A 386 -17.95 -11.47 -11.39
C ARG A 386 -17.42 -12.26 -10.19
N ARG A 387 -17.13 -13.56 -10.35
CA ARG A 387 -16.54 -14.39 -9.28
C ARG A 387 -15.16 -13.88 -8.87
N MET A 388 -14.33 -13.48 -9.83
CA MET A 388 -13.00 -12.95 -9.53
C MET A 388 -13.01 -11.73 -8.60
N GLY A 389 -14.09 -10.94 -8.60
CA GLY A 389 -14.26 -9.74 -7.76
C GLY A 389 -14.89 -9.98 -6.39
N THR A 390 -15.23 -11.23 -6.02
CA THR A 390 -15.98 -11.56 -4.79
C THR A 390 -15.39 -10.89 -3.54
N PHE A 391 -14.06 -10.90 -3.39
CA PHE A 391 -13.40 -10.38 -2.19
C PHE A 391 -12.89 -8.95 -2.33
N THR A 392 -12.92 -8.35 -3.53
CA THR A 392 -12.27 -7.05 -3.80
C THR A 392 -13.25 -5.89 -3.99
N ASN A 393 -14.47 -6.17 -4.45
CA ASN A 393 -15.43 -5.15 -4.89
C ASN A 393 -15.87 -4.18 -3.78
N PHE A 394 -15.91 -4.60 -2.51
CA PHE A 394 -16.40 -3.76 -1.41
C PHE A 394 -15.36 -2.73 -0.95
N CYS A 395 -14.05 -2.97 -1.17
CA CYS A 395 -13.02 -2.20 -0.46
C CYS A 395 -13.11 -0.69 -0.70
N ASN A 396 -13.25 -0.24 -1.96
CA ASN A 396 -13.35 1.19 -2.24
C ASN A 396 -14.74 1.74 -1.87
N LEU A 397 -15.80 0.98 -2.10
CA LEU A 397 -17.16 1.34 -1.71
C LEU A 397 -17.25 1.68 -0.21
N LEU A 398 -16.50 0.94 0.61
CA LEU A 398 -16.46 1.09 2.06
C LEU A 398 -15.26 1.92 2.57
N ASP A 399 -14.50 2.58 1.67
CA ASP A 399 -13.31 3.39 1.98
C ASP A 399 -12.28 2.66 2.84
N MET A 400 -11.83 1.52 2.32
CA MET A 400 -10.78 0.69 2.91
C MET A 400 -9.49 0.77 2.09
N ALA A 401 -8.37 0.50 2.74
CA ALA A 401 -7.09 0.26 2.08
C ALA A 401 -6.80 -1.24 1.99
N ALA A 402 -5.98 -1.63 1.02
CA ALA A 402 -5.61 -3.03 0.83
C ALA A 402 -4.19 -3.19 0.28
N VAL A 403 -3.47 -4.17 0.83
CA VAL A 403 -2.15 -4.58 0.34
C VAL A 403 -2.24 -6.06 -0.07
N ALA A 404 -2.16 -6.32 -1.37
CA ALA A 404 -2.13 -7.66 -1.93
C ALA A 404 -0.67 -8.14 -2.03
N VAL A 405 -0.41 -9.36 -1.57
CA VAL A 405 0.89 -10.02 -1.59
C VAL A 405 0.75 -11.49 -1.98
N PRO A 406 1.83 -12.14 -2.44
CA PRO A 406 1.84 -13.59 -2.61
C PRO A 406 1.50 -14.31 -1.28
N GLY A 407 0.66 -15.34 -1.37
CA GLY A 407 0.47 -16.31 -0.30
C GLY A 407 1.20 -17.62 -0.61
N GLN A 408 0.87 -18.67 0.12
CA GLN A 408 1.35 -20.01 -0.21
C GLN A 408 0.82 -20.42 -1.60
N PRO A 409 1.67 -20.89 -2.54
CA PRO A 409 1.22 -21.28 -3.87
C PRO A 409 0.20 -22.42 -3.79
N THR A 410 -0.52 -22.68 -4.87
CA THR A 410 -1.38 -23.86 -4.96
C THR A 410 -0.53 -25.15 -4.99
N ALA A 411 -1.16 -26.31 -4.79
CA ALA A 411 -0.44 -27.60 -4.77
C ALA A 411 0.25 -27.94 -6.11
N ASP A 412 -0.26 -27.45 -7.23
CA ASP A 412 0.31 -27.54 -8.57
C ASP A 412 1.32 -26.42 -8.90
N GLY A 413 1.60 -25.52 -7.95
CA GLY A 413 2.63 -24.50 -8.06
C GLY A 413 2.19 -23.20 -8.77
N LEU A 414 0.89 -23.02 -9.02
CA LEU A 414 0.37 -21.75 -9.55
C LEU A 414 0.42 -20.64 -8.47
N PRO A 415 0.61 -19.38 -8.88
CA PRO A 415 0.53 -18.25 -7.97
C PRO A 415 -0.82 -18.18 -7.25
N PHE A 416 -0.77 -17.95 -5.95
CA PHE A 416 -1.92 -17.60 -5.12
C PHE A 416 -1.56 -16.36 -4.30
N GLY A 417 -2.54 -15.47 -4.10
CA GLY A 417 -2.33 -14.21 -3.40
C GLY A 417 -3.39 -13.94 -2.37
N VAL A 418 -2.98 -13.33 -1.26
CA VAL A 418 -3.83 -12.82 -0.20
C VAL A 418 -3.73 -11.30 -0.13
N MET A 419 -4.71 -10.65 0.48
CA MET A 419 -4.63 -9.23 0.76
C MET A 419 -5.03 -8.93 2.19
N VAL A 420 -4.28 -8.01 2.80
CA VAL A 420 -4.63 -7.42 4.09
C VAL A 420 -5.50 -6.19 3.81
N VAL A 421 -6.73 -6.21 4.29
CA VAL A 421 -7.71 -5.12 4.18
C VAL A 421 -7.86 -4.42 5.53
N VAL A 422 -7.83 -3.09 5.52
CA VAL A 422 -7.92 -2.26 6.72
C VAL A 422 -8.83 -1.05 6.47
N PRO A 423 -9.40 -0.43 7.51
CA PRO A 423 -10.11 0.84 7.39
C PRO A 423 -9.23 1.96 6.78
N ALA A 424 -9.87 3.01 6.27
CA ALA A 424 -9.17 4.19 5.76
C ALA A 424 -8.09 4.70 6.74
N PHE A 425 -6.93 5.03 6.19
CA PHE A 425 -5.73 5.53 6.85
C PHE A 425 -5.01 4.56 7.80
N ALA A 426 -5.42 3.30 7.88
CA ALA A 426 -4.63 2.24 8.50
C ALA A 426 -3.66 1.56 7.51
N ASP A 427 -3.38 2.19 6.36
CA ASP A 427 -2.54 1.65 5.28
C ASP A 427 -1.19 1.08 5.77
N GLN A 428 -0.54 1.78 6.70
CA GLN A 428 0.74 1.33 7.25
C GLN A 428 0.61 0.03 8.06
N VAL A 429 -0.52 -0.16 8.75
CA VAL A 429 -0.83 -1.41 9.45
C VAL A 429 -0.97 -2.55 8.43
N ALA A 430 -1.68 -2.32 7.32
CA ALA A 430 -1.78 -3.32 6.25
C ALA A 430 -0.42 -3.67 5.64
N ILE A 431 0.46 -2.68 5.47
CA ILE A 431 1.84 -2.89 4.98
C ILE A 431 2.64 -3.76 5.96
N ASP A 432 2.60 -3.44 7.26
CA ASP A 432 3.35 -4.18 8.27
C ASP A 432 2.83 -5.62 8.46
N LEU A 433 1.51 -5.83 8.35
CA LEU A 433 0.92 -7.16 8.33
C LEU A 433 1.28 -7.94 7.05
N ALA A 434 1.26 -7.28 5.89
CA ALA A 434 1.70 -7.88 4.64
C ALA A 434 3.18 -8.28 4.69
N ALA A 435 4.02 -7.52 5.40
CA ALA A 435 5.43 -7.85 5.61
C ALA A 435 5.65 -9.16 6.37
N ARG A 436 4.75 -9.48 7.33
CA ARG A 436 4.77 -10.78 8.02
C ARG A 436 4.52 -11.93 7.06
N LEU A 437 3.58 -11.75 6.11
CA LEU A 437 3.22 -12.77 5.12
C LEU A 437 4.34 -13.04 4.12
N VAL A 438 5.11 -12.01 3.75
CA VAL A 438 6.23 -12.16 2.80
C VAL A 438 7.61 -12.26 3.49
N CYS A 439 7.61 -12.48 4.81
CA CYS A 439 8.82 -12.65 5.63
C CYS A 439 9.88 -11.56 5.43
N THR A 440 9.48 -10.28 5.43
CA THR A 440 10.41 -9.14 5.41
C THR A 440 10.44 -8.39 6.74
N ASP A 441 11.66 -8.12 7.24
CA ASP A 441 11.90 -7.42 8.50
C ASP A 441 11.87 -5.89 8.36
N SER A 442 11.94 -5.38 7.13
CA SER A 442 11.95 -3.96 6.83
C SER A 442 10.75 -3.59 5.96
N THR A 443 9.90 -2.73 6.49
CA THR A 443 8.92 -1.99 5.70
C THR A 443 9.36 -0.53 5.63
N PRO A 444 9.35 0.11 4.46
CA PRO A 444 9.34 1.55 4.38
C PRO A 444 8.05 2.11 4.99
N ALA A 445 8.04 3.40 5.31
CA ALA A 445 6.85 4.07 5.78
C ALA A 445 6.09 4.69 4.60
N LEU A 446 4.79 4.44 4.50
CA LEU A 446 3.91 5.14 3.55
C LEU A 446 3.76 6.61 3.93
N PHE A 447 3.67 6.88 5.23
CA PHE A 447 3.58 8.22 5.79
C PHE A 447 4.80 8.50 6.67
N GLY A 448 5.37 9.70 6.55
CA GLY A 448 6.34 10.20 7.52
C GLY A 448 5.70 10.47 8.88
N HIS A 449 6.50 10.44 9.95
CA HIS A 449 6.09 10.84 11.28
C HIS A 449 6.08 12.37 11.43
N ASP A 450 5.26 12.88 12.36
CA ASP A 450 5.17 14.30 12.70
C ASP A 450 6.12 14.69 13.84
N ALA A 451 6.40 13.74 14.73
CA ALA A 451 7.25 13.93 15.89
C ALA A 451 8.06 12.67 16.21
N GLU A 452 9.15 12.84 16.95
CA GLU A 452 9.94 11.76 17.52
C GLU A 452 9.82 11.78 19.06
N LEU A 453 9.79 10.60 19.68
CA LEU A 453 9.77 10.42 21.14
C LEU A 453 10.84 9.43 21.57
N ALA A 454 11.77 9.90 22.40
CA ALA A 454 12.78 9.07 23.04
C ALA A 454 12.26 8.47 24.36
N VAL A 455 12.35 7.16 24.50
CA VAL A 455 11.98 6.41 25.72
C VAL A 455 13.19 5.73 26.33
N PHE A 456 13.23 5.67 27.66
CA PHE A 456 14.37 5.16 28.42
C PHE A 456 13.97 4.15 29.51
N GLY A 457 12.71 3.71 29.53
CA GLY A 457 12.13 3.00 30.68
C GLY A 457 11.02 2.01 30.36
N ALA A 458 9.91 2.08 31.12
CA ALA A 458 8.80 1.13 31.03
C ALA A 458 8.11 1.06 29.65
N HIS A 459 8.38 2.02 28.77
CA HIS A 459 7.88 2.07 27.39
C HIS A 459 8.82 1.46 26.34
N LEU A 460 10.05 1.06 26.71
CA LEU A 460 10.95 0.34 25.81
C LEU A 460 10.28 -0.96 25.32
N ARG A 461 10.64 -1.45 24.13
CA ARG A 461 10.13 -2.73 23.60
C ARG A 461 10.39 -3.85 24.60
N GLY A 462 9.35 -4.65 24.86
CA GLY A 462 9.36 -5.74 25.84
C GLY A 462 9.17 -5.30 27.31
N GLN A 463 8.88 -4.02 27.57
CA GLN A 463 8.60 -3.51 28.91
C GLN A 463 7.08 -3.31 29.16
N PRO A 464 6.63 -3.25 30.43
CA PRO A 464 5.20 -3.36 30.77
C PRO A 464 4.27 -2.26 30.24
N LEU A 465 4.80 -1.10 29.83
CA LEU A 465 4.00 0.02 29.30
C LEU A 465 4.21 0.25 27.79
N HIS A 466 4.92 -0.65 27.10
CA HIS A 466 5.16 -0.53 25.66
C HIS A 466 3.86 -0.44 24.86
N TRP A 467 2.81 -1.15 25.30
CA TRP A 467 1.47 -1.13 24.69
C TRP A 467 0.87 0.28 24.52
N GLN A 468 1.28 1.25 25.35
CA GLN A 468 0.80 2.63 25.21
C GLN A 468 1.36 3.33 23.97
N LEU A 469 2.55 2.96 23.52
CA LEU A 469 3.12 3.42 22.25
C LEU A 469 2.44 2.72 21.07
N GLU A 470 2.14 1.42 21.21
CA GLU A 470 1.43 0.65 20.18
C GLU A 470 0.00 1.17 19.98
N GLN A 471 -0.69 1.51 21.06
CA GLN A 471 -2.06 2.05 21.02
C GLN A 471 -2.18 3.34 20.20
N ILE A 472 -1.12 4.16 20.17
CA ILE A 472 -1.06 5.40 19.37
C ILE A 472 -0.36 5.21 18.03
N GLY A 473 -0.08 3.96 17.64
CA GLY A 473 0.54 3.61 16.36
C GLY A 473 1.98 4.11 16.22
N ALA A 474 2.74 4.20 17.31
CA ALA A 474 4.12 4.68 17.25
C ALA A 474 5.04 3.69 16.53
N ARG A 475 5.86 4.19 15.60
CA ARG A 475 6.79 3.39 14.81
C ARG A 475 8.18 3.42 15.42
N PHE A 476 8.79 2.26 15.64
CA PHE A 476 10.18 2.18 16.08
C PHE A 476 11.13 2.80 15.02
N ALA A 477 11.98 3.73 15.45
CA ALA A 477 12.92 4.47 14.60
C ALA A 477 14.39 4.12 14.87
N GLY A 478 14.68 3.36 15.93
CA GLY A 478 16.02 2.88 16.25
C GLY A 478 16.37 2.98 17.72
N GLU A 479 17.53 2.42 18.07
CA GLU A 479 18.15 2.63 19.37
C GLU A 479 18.91 3.97 19.38
N ILE A 480 18.94 4.61 20.54
CA ILE A 480 19.58 5.91 20.74
C ILE A 480 20.37 5.92 22.04
N ARG A 481 21.25 6.91 22.17
CA ARG A 481 22.03 7.19 23.38
C ARG A 481 22.00 8.67 23.65
N THR A 482 21.76 9.05 24.91
CA THR A 482 21.90 10.44 25.35
C THR A 482 23.38 10.83 25.40
N THR A 483 23.69 12.13 25.41
CA THR A 483 25.01 12.61 25.83
C THR A 483 25.33 12.20 27.28
N ASP A 484 26.55 12.49 27.74
CA ASP A 484 26.98 12.28 29.13
C ASP A 484 26.37 13.29 30.13
N ALA A 485 25.42 14.11 29.69
CA ALA A 485 24.80 15.15 30.51
C ALA A 485 23.66 14.65 31.41
N TYR A 486 23.31 13.36 31.33
CA TYR A 486 22.09 12.80 31.91
C TYR A 486 22.39 11.75 32.98
N ARG A 487 21.53 11.73 34.01
CA ARG A 487 21.46 10.68 35.01
C ARG A 487 20.15 9.94 34.91
N LEU A 488 20.18 8.66 35.25
CA LEU A 488 19.01 7.78 35.28
C LEU A 488 18.77 7.35 36.73
N THR A 489 17.54 7.50 37.21
CA THR A 489 17.16 7.14 38.59
C THR A 489 15.98 6.19 38.61
N ALA A 490 15.96 5.17 39.48
CA ALA A 490 14.81 4.29 39.67
C ALA A 490 13.77 4.95 40.60
N LEU A 491 12.64 5.36 40.04
CA LEU A 491 11.57 6.04 40.76
C LEU A 491 10.67 5.05 41.52
N ASP A 492 10.14 5.48 42.66
CA ASP A 492 9.13 4.73 43.42
C ASP A 492 7.73 4.91 42.80
N THR A 493 7.49 4.25 41.66
CA THR A 493 6.21 4.27 40.94
C THR A 493 5.69 2.86 40.69
N THR A 494 4.38 2.74 40.44
CA THR A 494 3.75 1.49 40.00
C THR A 494 3.16 1.64 38.59
N PRO A 495 3.61 0.86 37.58
CA PRO A 495 4.77 -0.04 37.63
C PRO A 495 6.09 0.74 37.82
N PRO A 496 7.20 0.06 38.18
CA PRO A 496 8.51 0.69 38.30
C PRO A 496 8.92 1.42 37.01
N LYS A 497 9.40 2.66 37.14
CA LYS A 497 9.83 3.51 36.03
C LYS A 497 11.16 4.17 36.36
N PRO A 498 12.04 4.37 35.37
CA PRO A 498 13.16 5.28 35.54
C PRO A 498 12.73 6.73 35.35
N GLY A 499 13.48 7.64 35.97
CA GLY A 499 13.47 9.06 35.74
C GLY A 499 14.78 9.47 35.09
N LEU A 500 14.71 10.10 33.91
CA LEU A 500 15.87 10.69 33.25
C LEU A 500 15.92 12.18 33.60
N VAL A 501 17.08 12.66 34.07
CA VAL A 501 17.27 14.05 34.48
C VAL A 501 18.60 14.59 33.96
N ARG A 502 18.61 15.82 33.46
CA ARG A 502 19.81 16.49 32.96
C ARG A 502 20.56 17.16 34.12
N HIS A 503 21.83 16.79 34.30
CA HIS A 503 22.75 17.41 35.27
C HIS A 503 23.78 18.33 34.58
N GLY A 504 23.96 18.20 33.27
CA GLY A 504 24.89 18.99 32.47
C GLY A 504 26.13 18.20 32.03
N PRO A 505 26.86 18.68 31.02
CA PRO A 505 27.94 17.92 30.38
C PRO A 505 28.96 17.34 31.36
N GLY A 506 29.29 16.07 31.20
CA GLY A 506 30.23 15.34 32.07
C GLY A 506 29.75 15.04 33.50
N GLN A 507 28.49 15.35 33.85
CA GLN A 507 27.95 15.11 35.20
C GLN A 507 27.09 13.84 35.32
N GLY A 508 26.92 13.12 34.22
CA GLY A 508 26.17 11.87 34.14
C GLY A 508 26.89 10.84 33.28
N ALA A 509 26.12 10.03 32.56
CA ALA A 509 26.64 9.06 31.59
C ALA A 509 25.67 8.92 30.41
N PRO A 510 26.15 8.46 29.24
CA PRO A 510 25.26 8.12 28.14
C PRO A 510 24.26 7.02 28.53
N ILE A 511 22.97 7.32 28.37
CA ILE A 511 21.88 6.40 28.69
C ILE A 511 21.29 5.84 27.40
N VAL A 512 21.21 4.51 27.32
CA VAL A 512 20.60 3.80 26.19
C VAL A 512 19.07 3.93 26.25
N GLY A 513 18.47 4.27 25.13
CA GLY A 513 17.03 4.35 24.93
C GLY A 513 16.59 3.89 23.54
N GLU A 514 15.32 4.06 23.26
CA GLU A 514 14.71 3.77 21.96
C GLU A 514 13.98 5.02 21.46
N LEU A 515 14.01 5.24 20.15
CA LEU A 515 13.34 6.35 19.48
C LEU A 515 12.13 5.85 18.70
N PHE A 516 11.02 6.57 18.79
CA PHE A 516 9.80 6.25 18.07
C PHE A 516 9.32 7.46 17.27
N GLY A 517 8.84 7.24 16.04
CA GLY A 517 8.11 8.22 15.25
C GLY A 517 6.61 8.14 15.54
N LEU A 518 5.95 9.29 15.68
CA LEU A 518 4.55 9.39 16.07
C LEU A 518 3.81 10.39 15.18
N SER A 519 2.48 10.23 15.14
CA SER A 519 1.58 11.27 14.65
C SER A 519 1.45 12.41 15.67
N ALA A 520 1.10 13.61 15.20
CA ALA A 520 0.98 14.77 16.07
C ALA A 520 -0.08 14.57 17.17
N ALA A 521 -1.22 13.96 16.83
CA ALA A 521 -2.26 13.66 17.82
C ALA A 521 -1.84 12.51 18.76
N GLY A 522 -1.08 11.52 18.26
CA GLY A 522 -0.51 10.47 19.10
C GLY A 522 0.36 11.03 20.24
N LEU A 523 1.27 11.97 19.91
CA LEU A 523 2.07 12.66 20.93
C LEU A 523 1.21 13.47 21.91
N GLY A 524 0.19 14.18 21.41
CA GLY A 524 -0.71 14.98 22.25
C GLY A 524 -1.52 14.14 23.25
N SER A 525 -2.10 13.03 22.79
CA SER A 525 -2.81 12.05 23.64
C SER A 525 -1.87 11.45 24.67
N PHE A 526 -0.65 11.12 24.25
CA PHE A 526 0.36 10.56 25.14
C PHE A 526 0.77 11.54 26.26
N LEU A 527 1.03 12.81 25.91
CA LEU A 527 1.36 13.87 26.86
C LEU A 527 0.21 14.14 27.84
N ALA A 528 -1.03 14.17 27.37
CA ALA A 528 -2.21 14.41 28.22
C ALA A 528 -2.42 13.30 29.26
N ALA A 529 -2.02 12.06 28.96
CA ALA A 529 -2.13 10.91 29.85
C ALA A 529 -0.91 10.72 30.77
N LEU A 530 0.14 11.54 30.64
CA LEU A 530 1.41 11.34 31.33
C LEU A 530 1.26 11.62 32.84
N PRO A 531 1.45 10.62 33.73
CA PRO A 531 1.24 10.80 35.16
C PRO A 531 2.45 11.49 35.82
N ALA A 532 2.21 12.26 36.88
CA ALA A 532 3.29 12.70 37.76
C ALA A 532 4.05 11.48 38.34
N PRO A 533 5.38 11.57 38.52
CA PRO A 533 6.27 12.71 38.27
C PRO A 533 6.88 12.73 36.85
N MET A 534 6.31 11.99 35.90
CA MET A 534 6.85 11.91 34.54
C MET A 534 6.61 13.22 33.78
N ALA A 535 7.57 13.57 32.92
CA ALA A 535 7.52 14.76 32.06
C ALA A 535 8.10 14.45 30.67
N LEU A 536 7.82 15.32 29.69
CA LEU A 536 8.53 15.34 28.42
C LEU A 536 9.48 16.55 28.38
N ALA A 537 10.69 16.33 27.89
CA ALA A 537 11.72 17.37 27.77
C ALA A 537 12.53 17.17 26.48
N ASN A 538 13.35 18.17 26.15
CA ASN A 538 14.35 18.05 25.09
C ASN A 538 15.55 17.22 25.58
N ILE A 539 15.87 16.15 24.87
CA ILE A 539 16.94 15.21 25.17
C ILE A 539 18.04 15.34 24.11
N GLU A 540 19.26 15.65 24.56
CA GLU A 540 20.46 15.73 23.73
C GLU A 540 21.01 14.32 23.50
N LEU A 541 21.18 13.93 22.24
CA LEU A 541 21.70 12.63 21.83
C LEU A 541 23.19 12.70 21.47
N GLU A 542 23.91 11.57 21.57
CA GLU A 542 25.34 11.49 21.20
C GLU A 542 25.59 11.84 19.72
N ASP A 543 24.60 11.66 18.86
CA ASP A 543 24.67 11.98 17.43
C ASP A 543 24.44 13.48 17.12
N GLY A 544 24.34 14.31 18.15
CA GLY A 544 24.15 15.76 18.04
C GLY A 544 22.70 16.20 17.83
N ARG A 545 21.74 15.28 17.69
CA ARG A 545 20.32 15.62 17.64
C ARG A 545 19.79 16.01 19.02
N THR A 546 18.71 16.78 19.00
CA THR A 546 17.88 17.03 20.17
C THR A 546 16.47 16.57 19.84
N VAL A 547 15.90 15.70 20.66
CA VAL A 547 14.58 15.09 20.44
C VAL A 547 13.68 15.26 21.66
N VAL A 548 12.37 15.19 21.49
CA VAL A 548 11.45 15.10 22.64
C VAL A 548 11.64 13.73 23.28
N GLY A 549 11.72 13.66 24.60
CA GLY A 549 11.90 12.41 25.30
C GLY A 549 11.39 12.43 26.73
N PHE A 550 11.26 11.24 27.30
CA PHE A 550 10.86 11.08 28.69
C PHE A 550 11.90 11.62 29.64
N ALA A 551 11.41 12.37 30.61
CA ALA A 551 12.13 12.85 31.78
C ALA A 551 11.24 12.66 33.02
N CYS A 552 11.73 13.08 34.17
CA CYS A 552 10.93 13.24 35.37
C CYS A 552 11.15 14.62 35.99
N THR A 553 10.30 14.99 36.95
CA THR A 553 10.55 16.18 37.77
C THR A 553 11.82 16.00 38.60
N TYR A 554 12.57 17.09 38.77
CA TYR A 554 13.89 17.07 39.41
C TYR A 554 13.83 16.58 40.86
N ASP A 555 12.80 16.97 41.61
CA ASP A 555 12.55 16.55 42.98
C ASP A 555 12.33 15.03 43.09
N ALA A 556 11.59 14.43 42.16
CA ALA A 556 11.40 12.98 42.11
C ALA A 556 12.71 12.25 41.78
N ALA A 557 13.53 12.80 40.88
CA ALA A 557 14.85 12.23 40.57
C ALA A 557 15.79 12.24 41.77
N VAL A 558 15.84 13.35 42.52
CA VAL A 558 16.72 13.49 43.70
C VAL A 558 16.33 12.54 44.83
N ALA A 559 15.04 12.24 44.99
CA ALA A 559 14.56 11.31 46.00
C ALA A 559 14.74 9.83 45.63
N ALA A 560 15.05 9.55 44.36
CA ALA A 560 15.12 8.20 43.80
C ALA A 560 16.54 7.60 43.86
N THR A 561 16.63 6.29 43.59
CA THR A 561 17.93 5.59 43.56
C THR A 561 18.65 5.90 42.26
N ASP A 562 19.88 6.42 42.31
CA ASP A 562 20.71 6.64 41.11
C ASP A 562 21.13 5.28 40.52
N ILE A 563 20.77 5.05 39.26
CA ILE A 563 21.06 3.84 38.48
C ILE A 563 21.86 4.17 37.21
N THR A 564 22.51 5.34 37.18
CA THR A 564 23.27 5.83 36.02
C THR A 564 24.40 4.88 35.63
N GLU A 565 25.02 4.20 36.60
CA GLU A 565 26.13 3.27 36.36
C GLU A 565 25.77 2.07 35.47
N PHE A 566 24.49 1.68 35.43
CA PHE A 566 24.02 0.59 34.57
C PHE A 566 23.88 1.01 33.09
N GLY A 567 23.90 2.32 32.79
CA GLY A 567 23.82 2.87 31.44
C GLY A 567 22.47 2.68 30.73
N GLY A 568 21.45 2.16 31.42
CA GLY A 568 20.12 1.95 30.86
C GLY A 568 19.21 1.10 31.76
N TRP A 569 17.90 1.25 31.55
CA TRP A 569 16.88 0.61 32.38
C TRP A 569 16.86 -0.91 32.32
N LYS A 570 16.96 -1.50 31.12
CA LYS A 570 16.95 -2.96 30.93
C LYS A 570 18.11 -3.63 31.69
N LYS A 571 19.32 -3.05 31.62
CA LYS A 571 20.51 -3.55 32.34
C LYS A 571 20.38 -3.46 33.86
N TYR A 572 19.73 -2.41 34.37
CA TYR A 572 19.45 -2.31 35.80
C TYR A 572 18.48 -3.42 36.24
N LEU A 573 17.40 -3.67 35.50
CA LEU A 573 16.44 -4.74 35.82
C LEU A 573 17.08 -6.14 35.80
N GLU A 574 18.03 -6.40 34.89
CA GLU A 574 18.81 -7.65 34.85
C GLU A 574 19.64 -7.90 36.11
N GLN A 575 19.94 -6.87 36.91
CA GLN A 575 20.73 -7.00 38.15
C GLN A 575 19.83 -7.19 39.38
N LEU A 576 18.53 -6.95 39.24
CA LEU A 576 17.53 -7.19 40.29
C LEU A 576 16.94 -8.61 40.25
N ASN A 577 17.03 -9.25 39.09
CA ASN A 577 16.61 -10.64 38.84
C ASN A 577 17.80 -11.59 39.02
#